data_AF-F3GP88-F1
#
_entry.id   AF-F3GP88-F1
#
_cell.length_a   1.000
_cell.length_b   1.000
_cell.length_c   1.000
_cell.angle_alpha   90.00
_cell.angle_beta   90.00
_cell.angle_gamma   90.00
#
_symmetry.space_group_name_H-M   'P 1'
#
loop_
_entity.id
_entity.type
_entity.pdbx_description
1 polymer ?
#
loop_
_entity_poly.entity_id
_entity_poly.type
_entity_poly.pdbx_seq_one_letter_code
_entity_poly.pdbx_strand_id
1 'polypeptide(L)' 'YMMHDSGIGLLLTQTSLQERLSVPAQVHSLCLDQDGDWLEGYSTANPVSFSHPLNLAYVIYTSGSTGKPKG' A
#
# COMPACT_ATOMS: atom_id res chain seq x y z
N TYR A 1 7.92 -6.00 9.88
CA TYR A 1 7.21 -7.29 9.83
C TYR A 1 6.13 -7.28 8.76
N MET A 2 5.05 -6.51 8.93
CA MET A 2 3.88 -6.52 8.03
C MET A 2 4.23 -6.31 6.54
N MET A 3 5.12 -5.36 6.21
CA MET A 3 5.55 -5.13 4.82
C MET A 3 6.26 -6.33 4.18
N HIS A 4 6.96 -7.15 4.98
CA HIS A 4 7.64 -8.35 4.49
C HIS A 4 6.67 -9.54 4.40
N ASP A 5 5.85 -9.72 5.42
CA ASP A 5 4.92 -10.84 5.55
C ASP A 5 3.77 -10.79 4.53
N SER A 6 3.23 -9.59 4.27
CA SER A 6 2.11 -9.38 3.35
C SER A 6 2.49 -9.49 1.86
N GLY A 7 3.77 -9.39 1.51
CA GLY A 7 4.21 -9.38 0.12
C GLY A 7 3.74 -8.17 -0.69
N ILE A 8 3.41 -7.03 -0.05
CA ILE A 8 2.99 -5.83 -0.78
C ILE A 8 4.06 -5.35 -1.77
N GLY A 9 3.64 -4.93 -2.96
CA GLY A 9 4.52 -4.32 -3.96
C GLY A 9 4.52 -2.78 -3.95
N LEU A 10 3.47 -2.17 -3.36
CA LEU A 10 3.26 -0.72 -3.31
C LEU A 10 2.77 -0.31 -1.92
N LEU A 11 3.39 0.73 -1.37
CA LEU A 11 3.00 1.42 -0.15
C LEU A 11 2.46 2.81 -0.52
N LEU A 12 1.19 3.06 -0.20
CA LEU A 12 0.64 4.42 -0.22
C LEU A 12 0.92 5.07 1.14
N THR A 13 1.51 6.25 1.14
CA THR A 13 1.93 6.95 2.36
C THR A 13 1.84 8.47 2.20
N GLN A 14 2.29 9.17 3.23
CA GLN A 14 2.55 10.61 3.26
C GLN A 14 4.06 10.86 3.40
N THR A 15 4.51 12.00 2.90
CA THR A 15 5.93 12.39 2.86
C THR A 15 6.55 12.36 4.25
N SER A 16 5.86 12.94 5.24
CA SER A 16 6.32 12.95 6.64
C SER A 16 6.43 11.58 7.32
N LEU A 17 5.69 10.58 6.82
CA LEU A 17 5.76 9.20 7.31
C LEU A 17 6.81 8.40 6.58
N GLN A 18 7.04 8.66 5.28
CA GLN A 18 8.01 7.93 4.48
C GLN A 18 9.42 8.01 5.10
N GLU A 19 9.82 9.19 5.58
CA GLU A 19 11.13 9.40 6.23
C GLU A 19 11.30 8.58 7.53
N ARG A 20 10.19 8.16 8.15
CA ARG A 20 10.16 7.42 9.41
C ARG A 20 10.00 5.92 9.23
N LEU A 21 9.72 5.47 8.00
CA LEU A 21 9.44 4.08 7.67
C LEU A 21 10.67 3.42 7.06
N SER A 22 11.08 2.29 7.63
CA SER A 22 12.06 1.40 6.99
C SER A 22 11.36 0.57 5.91
N VAL A 23 11.19 1.15 4.73
CA VAL A 23 10.56 0.50 3.58
C VAL A 23 11.56 -0.48 2.92
N PRO A 24 11.21 -1.76 2.72
CA PRO A 24 12.07 -2.69 2.00
C PRO A 24 12.31 -2.25 0.55
N ALA A 25 13.50 -2.51 0.01
CA ALA A 25 13.88 -2.06 -1.33
C ALA A 25 12.96 -2.55 -2.47
N GLN A 26 12.29 -3.70 -2.28
CA GLN A 26 11.34 -4.25 -3.24
C GLN A 26 9.95 -3.61 -3.23
N VAL A 27 9.65 -2.74 -2.24
CA VAL A 27 8.35 -2.09 -2.08
C VAL A 27 8.43 -0.67 -2.62
N HIS A 28 7.65 -0.36 -3.64
CA HIS A 28 7.54 1.00 -4.16
C HIS A 28 6.73 1.86 -3.18
N SER A 29 7.06 3.14 -3.06
CA SER A 29 6.30 4.08 -2.23
C SER A 29 5.71 5.18 -3.11
N LEU A 30 4.44 5.52 -2.87
CA LEU A 30 3.77 6.66 -3.47
C LEU A 30 3.26 7.57 -2.35
N CYS A 31 3.74 8.81 -2.34
CA CYS A 31 3.29 9.85 -1.40
C CYS A 31 2.09 10.56 -1.98
N LEU A 32 0.95 10.47 -1.31
CA LEU A 32 -0.30 11.08 -1.78
C LEU A 32 -0.31 12.61 -1.60
N ASP A 33 0.55 13.12 -0.72
CA ASP A 33 0.71 14.53 -0.35
C ASP A 33 1.92 15.19 -1.02
N GLN A 34 2.50 14.56 -2.04
CA GLN A 34 3.64 15.11 -2.77
C GLN A 34 3.24 16.39 -3.53
N ASP A 35 4.20 17.31 -3.66
CA ASP A 35 3.98 18.62 -4.25
C ASP A 35 3.56 18.55 -5.73
N GLY A 36 2.76 19.53 -6.15
CA GLY A 36 2.27 19.65 -7.52
C GLY A 36 1.04 18.79 -7.83
N ASP A 37 0.52 18.92 -9.06
CA ASP A 37 -0.58 18.08 -9.55
C ASP A 37 -0.02 16.83 -10.23
N TRP A 38 0.44 15.87 -9.43
CA TRP A 38 1.03 14.63 -9.95
C TRP A 38 0.01 13.69 -10.62
N LEU A 39 -1.28 14.02 -10.55
CA LEU A 39 -2.35 13.38 -11.29
C LEU A 39 -2.65 14.09 -12.61
N GLU A 40 -2.03 15.24 -12.88
CA GLU A 40 -2.19 15.97 -14.14
C GLU A 40 -1.85 15.06 -15.32
N GLY A 41 -2.75 15.03 -16.32
CA GLY A 41 -2.61 14.20 -17.51
C GLY A 41 -3.13 12.76 -17.36
N TYR A 42 -3.50 12.30 -16.16
CA TYR A 42 -4.23 11.05 -16.00
C TYR A 42 -5.71 11.21 -16.37
N SER A 43 -6.33 10.11 -16.81
CA SER A 43 -7.75 10.10 -17.17
C SER A 43 -8.64 10.31 -15.95
N THR A 44 -9.67 11.14 -16.10
CA THR A 44 -10.75 11.30 -15.12
C THR A 44 -11.92 10.32 -15.34
N ALA A 45 -11.84 9.50 -16.40
CA ALA A 45 -12.86 8.48 -16.67
C ALA A 45 -12.79 7.34 -15.64
N ASN A 46 -13.90 6.64 -15.49
CA ASN A 46 -13.94 5.44 -14.65
C ASN A 46 -12.92 4.40 -15.18
N PRO A 47 -12.09 3.80 -14.31
CA PRO A 47 -11.16 2.77 -14.74
C PRO A 47 -11.91 1.51 -15.17
N VAL A 48 -11.30 0.74 -16.06
CA VAL A 48 -11.78 -0.60 -16.38
C VAL A 48 -11.67 -1.48 -15.13
N SER A 49 -12.75 -2.15 -14.75
CA SER A 49 -12.72 -3.08 -13.62
C SER A 49 -12.04 -4.38 -14.01
N PHE A 50 -10.94 -4.70 -13.35
CA PHE A 50 -10.23 -5.98 -13.48
C PHE A 50 -10.44 -6.89 -12.26
N SER A 51 -11.34 -6.52 -11.33
CA SER A 51 -11.60 -7.29 -10.13
C SER A 51 -12.35 -8.60 -10.43
N HIS A 52 -11.97 -9.68 -9.75
CA HIS A 52 -12.62 -10.98 -9.79
C HIS A 52 -13.17 -11.33 -8.40
N PRO A 53 -14.30 -12.04 -8.27
CA PRO A 53 -14.90 -12.39 -6.97
C PRO A 53 -13.97 -13.17 -6.03
N LEU A 54 -12.95 -13.82 -6.57
CA LEU A 54 -11.96 -14.60 -5.82
C LEU A 54 -10.70 -13.80 -5.45
N ASN A 55 -10.60 -12.52 -5.82
CA ASN A 55 -9.49 -11.69 -5.39
C ASN A 55 -9.63 -11.33 -3.91
N LEU A 56 -8.51 -11.34 -3.18
CA LEU A 56 -8.45 -10.79 -1.83
C LEU A 56 -8.76 -9.29 -1.91
N ALA A 57 -9.75 -8.84 -1.13
CA ALA A 57 -10.12 -7.43 -1.06
C ALA A 57 -9.25 -6.67 -0.05
N TYR A 58 -8.97 -7.28 1.09
CA TYR A 58 -8.13 -6.71 2.14
C TYR A 58 -7.48 -7.79 3.00
N VAL A 59 -6.36 -7.42 3.61
CA VAL A 59 -5.70 -8.16 4.70
C VAL A 59 -5.58 -7.20 5.87
N ILE A 60 -6.13 -7.56 7.02
CA ILE A 60 -6.03 -6.78 8.26
C ILE A 60 -5.24 -7.59 9.27
N TYR A 61 -4.12 -7.01 9.71
CA TYR A 61 -3.29 -7.60 10.75
C TYR A 61 -3.92 -7.37 12.13
N THR A 62 -4.08 -8.47 12.87
CA THR A 62 -4.56 -8.48 14.27
C THR A 62 -3.52 -9.09 15.19
N SER A 63 -3.67 -8.88 16.51
CA SER A 63 -2.76 -9.44 17.49
C SER A 63 -2.85 -10.98 17.49
N GLY A 64 -1.70 -11.64 17.35
CA GLY A 64 -1.63 -13.10 17.39
C GLY A 64 -1.33 -13.63 18.79
N SER A 65 -1.92 -14.79 19.11
CA SER A 65 -1.65 -15.54 20.35
C SER A 65 -0.19 -15.96 20.55
N THR A 66 0.61 -15.98 19.48
CA THR A 66 2.04 -16.33 19.48
C THR A 66 2.94 -15.09 19.54
N GLY A 67 2.38 -13.89 19.73
CA GLY A 67 3.11 -12.62 19.79
C GLY A 67 3.46 -12.00 18.43
N LYS A 68 3.32 -12.74 17.33
CA LYS A 68 3.39 -12.18 15.97
C LYS A 68 2.00 -11.79 15.46
N PRO A 69 1.84 -10.63 14.81
CA PRO A 69 0.59 -10.28 14.14
C PRO A 69 0.17 -11.34 13.12
N LYS A 70 -1.13 -11.58 12.98
CA LYS A 70 -1.71 -12.49 11.98
C LYS A 70 -2.53 -11.66 10.98
N GLY A 71 -2.35 -11.91 9.69
CA GLY A 71 -3.01 -11.24 8.58
C GLY A 71 -2.61 -11.92 7.29
#